data_AF-A0A6C7EAP5-F1
#
_entry.id   AF-A0A6C7EAP5-F1
#
_cell.length_a   1.000
_cell.length_b   1.000
_cell.length_c   1.000
_cell.angle_alpha   90.00
_cell.angle_beta   90.00
_cell.angle_gamma   90.00
#
_symmetry.space_group_name_H-M   'P 1'
#
loop_
_entity.id
_entity.type
_entity.pdbx_description
1 polymer ?
#
loop_
_entity_poly.entity_id
_entity_poly.type
_entity_poly.pdbx_seq_one_letter_code
_entity_poly.pdbx_strand_id
1 'polypeptide(L)'
;MNVPLAVISVILVAVAASALLAHAAAAHGRPRLVGAVVGALLGLAGPLTVMLPLGFCTFDGEATTLDRWFGLVLIASAGFVAARLGRTALDPEAAQKRRRQGDDITHGVFRGNRAIPWLLLAPTLIVLVVFLYWPALRTLRLSTQLARLGAPRRADRCVTNFTELIGPDMPWLVVGSGAVAAALWGAVWLVRRRLDTTPIGPTRQRFEAFMRWASTLATGAVLLVIAGLWTEDYRAVFAVTMIISIGTVAGGLVISLGIAFLAYQPIRGAGIYRTLLVWPYAISPPIVGLLFFVMFDANSGIIEHWLDNLFGLALPDYRTNTRLAQFVVILASIWKTLGYNLLFYIAGLQTVPKDQLEAAMLDGAGSWQRFRFVVIPALSPITFFLIVTNLTYAFFETYGTIDYLTSGGPAGQTSVAMYEVIQTAIPGRDLGRGAAQSLVLFGGVVALTIWQFRSTGRRVSYG
;
A
#
# COMPACT_ATOMS: atom_id res chain seq x y z
N MET A 1 38.48 15.32 19.57
CA MET A 1 37.04 15.67 19.47
C MET A 1 36.43 14.82 18.35
N ASN A 2 35.85 13.66 18.69
CA ASN A 2 35.16 12.83 17.69
C ASN A 2 33.82 13.49 17.40
N VAL A 3 33.69 14.10 16.22
CA VAL A 3 32.38 14.51 15.73
C VAL A 3 31.53 13.23 15.64
N PRO A 4 30.38 13.14 16.32
CA PRO A 4 29.58 11.92 16.30
C PRO A 4 29.19 11.60 14.84
N LEU A 5 29.31 10.33 14.43
CA LEU A 5 28.96 9.84 13.09
C LEU A 5 27.58 10.34 12.60
N ALA A 6 26.67 10.58 13.53
CA ALA A 6 25.38 11.25 13.30
C ALA A 6 25.53 12.63 12.63
N VAL A 7 26.41 13.49 13.15
CA VAL A 7 26.61 14.85 12.64
C VAL A 7 27.26 14.80 11.25
N ILE A 8 28.22 13.90 11.04
CA ILE A 8 28.88 13.72 9.73
C ILE A 8 27.85 13.28 8.67
N SER A 9 27.00 12.30 8.99
CA SER A 9 26.00 11.79 8.05
C SER A 9 24.91 12.81 7.72
N VAL A 10 24.42 13.58 8.69
CA VAL A 10 23.47 14.68 8.48
C VAL A 10 24.08 15.77 7.59
N ILE A 11 25.36 16.13 7.81
CA ILE A 11 26.06 17.10 6.97
C ILE A 11 26.22 16.59 5.54
N LEU A 12 26.60 15.32 5.34
CA LEU A 12 26.74 14.73 4.01
C LEU A 12 25.43 14.77 3.22
N VAL A 13 24.30 14.43 3.86
CA VAL A 13 22.97 14.51 3.22
C VAL A 13 22.60 15.95 2.89
N ALA A 14 22.88 16.90 3.78
CA ALA A 14 22.64 18.31 3.52
C ALA A 14 23.45 18.83 2.32
N VAL A 15 24.73 18.45 2.22
CA VAL A 15 25.60 18.81 1.09
C VAL A 15 25.07 18.20 -0.22
N ALA A 16 24.69 16.92 -0.21
CA ALA A 16 24.15 16.24 -1.39
C ALA A 16 22.82 16.88 -1.87
N ALA A 17 21.91 17.18 -0.95
CA ALA A 17 20.64 17.85 -1.26
C ALA A 17 20.85 19.27 -1.81
N SER A 18 21.81 20.01 -1.24
CA SER A 18 22.22 21.34 -1.72
C SER A 18 22.71 21.29 -3.17
N ALA A 19 23.60 20.35 -3.49
CA ALA A 19 24.14 20.20 -4.84
C ALA A 19 23.04 19.86 -5.86
N LEU A 20 22.14 18.93 -5.51
CA LEU A 20 21.03 18.52 -6.39
C LEU A 20 20.05 19.66 -6.67
N LEU A 21 19.66 20.43 -5.64
CA LEU A 21 18.70 21.51 -5.79
C LEU A 21 19.31 22.77 -6.41
N ALA A 22 20.59 23.05 -6.17
CA ALA A 22 21.33 24.09 -6.89
C ALA A 22 21.36 23.82 -8.40
N HIS A 23 21.61 22.57 -8.79
CA HIS A 23 21.61 22.16 -10.19
C HIS A 23 20.20 22.24 -10.80
N ALA A 24 19.17 21.80 -10.07
CA ALA A 24 17.78 21.90 -10.51
C ALA A 24 17.32 23.35 -10.67
N ALA A 25 17.68 24.24 -9.75
CA ALA A 25 17.34 25.67 -9.81
C ALA A 25 18.00 26.37 -11.01
N ALA A 26 19.27 26.05 -11.29
CA ALA A 26 19.97 26.56 -12.48
C ALA A 26 19.29 26.14 -13.78
N ALA A 27 18.83 24.89 -13.87
CA ALA A 27 18.13 24.39 -15.05
C ALA A 27 16.79 25.11 -15.33
N HIS A 28 16.22 25.80 -14.33
CA HIS A 28 14.95 26.53 -14.44
C HIS A 28 15.14 28.06 -14.35
N GLY A 29 16.34 28.56 -14.66
CA GLY A 29 16.62 30.00 -14.74
C GLY A 29 16.68 30.74 -13.40
N ARG A 30 16.76 30.04 -12.26
CA ARG A 30 16.96 30.65 -10.94
C ARG A 30 18.43 30.71 -10.55
N PRO A 31 18.85 31.70 -9.73
CA PRO A 31 20.23 31.76 -9.23
C PRO A 31 20.58 30.49 -8.46
N ARG A 32 21.73 29.89 -8.78
CA ARG A 32 22.26 28.66 -8.15
C ARG A 32 22.27 28.76 -6.62
N LEU A 33 22.51 29.96 -6.10
CA LEU A 33 22.54 30.25 -4.67
C LEU A 33 21.19 29.99 -3.98
N VAL A 34 20.07 30.33 -4.62
CA VAL A 34 18.73 30.06 -4.05
C VAL A 34 18.47 28.55 -3.99
N GLY A 35 18.84 27.81 -5.04
CA GLY A 35 18.73 26.34 -5.04
C GLY A 35 19.64 25.68 -4.00
N ALA A 36 20.86 26.20 -3.82
CA ALA A 36 21.80 25.71 -2.83
C ALA A 36 21.32 25.95 -1.39
N VAL A 37 20.84 27.15 -1.07
CA VAL A 37 20.34 27.50 0.27
C VAL A 37 19.07 26.71 0.61
N VAL A 38 18.12 26.64 -0.32
CA VAL A 38 16.90 25.83 -0.14
C VAL A 38 17.26 24.35 0.02
N GLY A 39 18.23 23.85 -0.75
CA GLY A 39 18.70 22.47 -0.63
C GLY A 39 19.45 22.18 0.65
N ALA A 40 20.21 23.12 1.20
CA ALA A 40 20.86 22.98 2.50
C ALA A 40 19.83 22.93 3.62
N LEU A 41 18.86 23.84 3.61
CA LEU A 41 17.79 23.88 4.61
C LEU A 41 16.94 22.60 4.59
N LEU A 42 16.50 22.16 3.41
CA LEU A 42 15.71 20.93 3.27
C LEU A 42 16.55 19.67 3.57
N GLY A 43 17.82 19.68 3.18
CA GLY A 43 18.76 18.60 3.42
C GLY A 43 19.16 18.43 4.89
N LEU A 44 19.07 19.48 5.70
CA LEU A 44 19.18 19.43 7.16
C LEU A 44 17.85 19.09 7.82
N ALA A 45 16.76 19.75 7.39
CA ALA A 45 15.45 19.59 8.00
C ALA A 45 14.93 18.15 7.90
N GLY A 46 15.08 17.48 6.75
CA GLY A 46 14.66 16.09 6.57
C GLY A 46 15.26 15.14 7.61
N PRO A 47 16.59 14.95 7.64
CA PRO A 47 17.26 14.11 8.64
C PRO A 47 16.93 14.49 10.09
N LEU A 48 16.88 15.79 10.41
CA LEU A 48 16.59 16.25 11.77
C LEU A 48 15.15 15.91 12.19
N THR A 49 14.17 16.02 11.29
CA THR A 49 12.77 15.69 11.63
C THR A 49 12.59 14.24 12.07
N VAL A 50 13.45 13.33 11.63
CA VAL A 50 13.36 11.92 12.02
C VAL A 50 14.33 11.56 13.14
N MET A 51 15.51 12.18 13.19
CA MET A 51 16.51 11.88 14.24
C MET A 51 16.22 12.56 15.58
N LEU A 52 15.57 13.72 15.57
CA LEU A 52 15.30 14.48 16.80
C LEU A 52 14.29 13.78 17.72
N PRO A 53 13.20 13.16 17.22
CA PRO A 53 12.36 12.28 18.04
C PRO A 53 13.08 11.03 18.56
N LEU A 54 14.10 10.56 17.85
CA LEU A 54 14.92 9.40 18.23
C LEU A 54 16.06 9.76 19.20
N GLY A 55 16.29 11.04 19.49
CA GLY A 55 17.42 11.47 20.33
C GLY A 55 18.78 11.01 19.81
N PHE A 56 18.92 10.75 18.50
CA PHE A 56 20.14 10.20 17.86
C PHE A 56 20.63 8.85 18.44
N CYS A 57 19.77 8.09 19.09
CA CYS A 57 20.12 6.82 19.74
C CYS A 57 20.73 5.76 18.80
N THR A 58 20.51 5.86 17.48
CA THR A 58 21.08 4.95 16.47
C THR A 58 22.60 5.07 16.32
N PHE A 59 23.20 6.12 16.86
CA PHE A 59 24.64 6.38 16.79
C PHE A 59 25.32 6.37 18.17
N ASP A 60 24.62 5.85 19.18
CA ASP A 60 25.19 5.71 20.52
C ASP A 60 26.28 4.62 20.55
N GLY A 61 27.14 4.67 21.57
CA GLY A 61 28.24 3.73 21.77
C GLY A 61 27.77 2.28 21.87
N GLU A 62 26.59 2.07 22.45
CA GLU A 62 25.96 0.76 22.68
C GLU A 62 25.13 0.25 21.47
N ALA A 63 24.92 1.07 20.44
CA ALA A 63 24.12 0.71 19.27
C ALA A 63 24.82 -0.36 18.41
N THR A 64 24.06 -1.36 17.96
CA THR A 64 24.60 -2.44 17.10
C THR A 64 24.99 -1.90 15.73
N THR A 65 25.78 -2.67 14.97
CA THR A 65 26.12 -2.32 13.58
C THR A 65 24.86 -2.17 12.72
N LEU A 66 23.83 -2.98 12.97
CA LEU A 66 22.55 -2.93 12.26
C LEU A 66 21.78 -1.65 12.60
N ASP A 67 21.74 -1.25 13.87
CA ASP A 67 21.06 -0.01 14.30
C ASP A 67 21.70 1.23 13.66
N ARG A 68 23.03 1.24 13.52
CA ARG A 68 23.78 2.32 12.85
C ARG A 68 23.45 2.40 11.36
N TRP A 69 23.43 1.25 10.66
CA TRP A 69 23.04 1.19 9.25
C TRP A 69 21.59 1.62 9.03
N PHE A 70 20.68 1.19 9.90
CA PHE A 70 19.28 1.59 9.86
C PHE A 70 19.14 3.11 10.02
N GLY A 71 19.84 3.71 10.98
CA GLY A 71 19.89 5.15 11.18
C GLY A 71 20.39 5.91 9.93
N LEU A 72 21.43 5.41 9.27
CA LEU A 72 21.96 6.01 8.03
C LEU A 72 20.95 5.95 6.88
N VAL A 73 20.29 4.81 6.66
CA VAL A 73 19.25 4.66 5.61
C VAL A 73 18.08 5.60 5.88
N LEU A 74 17.68 5.74 7.14
CA LEU A 74 16.59 6.61 7.54
C LEU A 74 16.94 8.09 7.31
N ILE A 75 18.15 8.53 7.64
CA ILE A 75 18.66 9.88 7.32
C ILE A 75 18.70 10.12 5.80
N ALA A 76 19.24 9.17 5.05
CA ALA A 76 19.35 9.29 3.60
C ALA A 76 17.98 9.36 2.90
N SER A 77 17.03 8.53 3.32
CA SER A 77 15.66 8.52 2.78
C SER A 77 14.89 9.81 3.10
N ALA A 78 14.97 10.31 4.33
CA ALA A 78 14.37 11.57 4.73
C ALA A 78 14.94 12.76 3.93
N GLY A 79 16.27 12.80 3.77
CA GLY A 79 16.94 13.80 2.93
C GLY A 79 16.52 13.72 1.46
N PHE A 80 16.41 12.51 0.90
CA PHE A 80 15.97 12.30 -0.47
C PHE A 80 14.53 12.79 -0.71
N VAL A 81 13.61 12.49 0.21
CA VAL A 81 12.21 12.95 0.14
C VAL A 81 12.14 14.47 0.24
N ALA A 82 12.85 15.08 1.19
CA ALA A 82 12.90 16.54 1.34
C ALA A 82 13.45 17.22 0.07
N ALA A 83 14.52 16.68 -0.51
CA ALA A 83 15.10 17.19 -1.76
C ALA A 83 14.11 17.06 -2.94
N ARG A 84 13.36 15.96 -3.02
CA ARG A 84 12.33 15.76 -4.05
C ARG A 84 11.18 16.75 -3.93
N LEU A 85 10.68 16.98 -2.73
CA LEU A 85 9.62 17.97 -2.45
C LEU A 85 10.09 19.39 -2.76
N GLY A 86 11.32 19.72 -2.35
CA GLY A 86 11.94 21.01 -2.68
C GLY A 86 12.02 21.25 -4.19
N ARG A 87 12.38 20.22 -4.96
CA ARG A 87 12.43 20.31 -6.42
C ARG A 87 11.07 20.61 -7.02
N THR A 88 10.01 19.94 -6.55
CA THR A 88 8.65 20.20 -7.04
C THR A 88 8.12 21.58 -6.63
N ALA A 89 8.55 22.11 -5.49
CA ALA A 89 8.17 23.44 -5.03
C ALA A 89 8.89 24.55 -5.83
N LEU A 90 10.09 24.27 -6.34
CA LEU A 90 10.87 25.20 -7.18
C LEU A 90 10.45 25.17 -8.66
N ASP A 91 9.57 24.26 -9.07
CA ASP A 91 9.12 24.09 -10.44
C ASP A 91 8.20 25.25 -10.89
N PRO A 92 8.61 26.07 -11.87
CA PRO A 92 7.86 27.26 -12.28
C PRO A 92 6.55 26.92 -12.99
N GLU A 93 6.44 25.80 -13.70
CA GLU A 93 5.22 25.42 -14.41
C GLU A 93 4.10 25.08 -13.42
N ALA A 94 4.45 24.37 -12.34
CA ALA A 94 3.53 24.06 -11.26
C ALA A 94 3.03 25.33 -10.55
N ALA A 95 3.92 26.31 -10.34
CA ALA A 95 3.57 27.59 -9.74
C ALA A 95 2.64 28.42 -10.64
N GLN A 96 2.88 28.44 -11.95
CA GLN A 96 2.08 29.18 -12.92
C GLN A 96 0.69 28.53 -13.12
N LYS A 97 0.63 27.19 -13.16
CA LYS A 97 -0.65 26.45 -13.22
C LYS A 97 -1.52 26.70 -11.99
N ARG A 98 -0.91 26.73 -10.79
CA ARG A 98 -1.61 27.11 -9.54
C ARG A 98 -2.15 28.55 -9.57
N ARG A 99 -1.41 29.50 -10.16
CA ARG A 99 -1.87 30.89 -10.34
C ARG A 99 -3.05 30.97 -11.30
N ARG A 100 -2.95 30.35 -12.49
CA ARG A 100 -4.06 30.33 -13.47
C ARG A 100 -5.33 29.70 -12.91
N GLN A 101 -5.19 28.59 -12.17
CA GLN A 101 -6.32 27.92 -11.55
C GLN A 101 -6.90 28.70 -10.36
N GLY A 102 -6.12 29.58 -9.72
CA GLY A 102 -6.61 30.52 -8.72
C GLY A 102 -7.41 31.68 -9.31
N ASP A 103 -7.05 32.13 -10.52
CA ASP A 103 -7.78 33.18 -11.24
C ASP A 103 -9.13 32.68 -11.82
N ASP A 104 -9.24 31.39 -12.17
CA ASP A 104 -10.47 30.80 -12.72
C ASP A 104 -11.59 30.62 -11.67
N ILE A 105 -11.26 30.67 -10.37
CA ILE A 105 -12.22 30.51 -9.25
C ILE A 105 -12.55 31.88 -8.65
N THR A 106 -12.76 32.89 -9.49
CA THR A 106 -12.96 34.29 -9.08
C THR A 106 -14.42 34.69 -8.78
N HIS A 107 -15.34 33.73 -8.83
CA HIS A 107 -16.77 33.92 -8.50
C HIS A 107 -17.16 33.22 -7.18
N GLY A 108 -16.57 33.66 -6.06
CA GLY A 108 -16.92 33.17 -4.71
C GLY A 108 -17.45 34.28 -3.80
N VAL A 109 -18.54 33.99 -3.06
CA VAL A 109 -19.27 34.93 -2.17
C VAL A 109 -18.42 35.47 -1.01
N PHE A 110 -17.32 34.81 -0.64
CA PHE A 110 -16.47 35.17 0.49
C PHE A 110 -15.15 35.84 0.05
N ARG A 111 -15.24 37.06 -0.51
CA ARG A 111 -14.07 37.81 -1.04
C ARG A 111 -13.15 38.43 0.02
N GLY A 112 -13.60 38.60 1.26
CA GLY A 112 -12.93 39.52 2.21
C GLY A 112 -12.14 38.88 3.35
N ASN A 113 -12.51 37.68 3.80
CA ASN A 113 -11.99 37.16 5.07
C ASN A 113 -11.28 35.81 4.89
N ARG A 114 -9.94 35.84 4.92
CA ARG A 114 -9.08 34.64 4.85
C ARG A 114 -9.34 33.66 5.99
N ALA A 115 -10.01 34.06 7.07
CA ALA A 115 -10.29 33.20 8.23
C ALA A 115 -11.51 32.28 8.04
N ILE A 116 -12.48 32.61 7.16
CA ILE A 116 -13.73 31.83 7.02
C ILE A 116 -13.46 30.36 6.60
N PRO A 117 -12.61 30.06 5.60
CA PRO A 117 -12.29 28.67 5.26
C PRO A 117 -11.64 27.92 6.42
N TRP A 118 -10.77 28.59 7.19
CA TRP A 118 -10.11 27.97 8.35
C TRP A 118 -11.08 27.70 9.50
N LEU A 119 -12.04 28.59 9.74
CA LEU A 119 -13.08 28.38 10.75
C LEU A 119 -13.99 27.21 10.38
N LEU A 120 -14.34 27.06 9.10
CA LEU A 120 -15.13 25.92 8.59
C LEU A 120 -14.35 24.60 8.65
N LEU A 121 -13.04 24.64 8.41
CA LEU A 121 -12.16 23.46 8.48
C LEU A 121 -11.69 23.16 9.92
N ALA A 122 -11.81 24.09 10.86
CA ALA A 122 -11.26 23.92 12.21
C ALA A 122 -11.80 22.66 12.91
N PRO A 123 -13.11 22.35 12.91
CA PRO A 123 -13.62 21.14 13.56
C PRO A 123 -13.04 19.86 12.94
N THR A 124 -12.94 19.79 11.62
CA THR A 124 -12.40 18.60 10.93
C THR A 124 -10.90 18.44 11.16
N LEU A 125 -10.14 19.54 11.14
CA LEU A 125 -8.71 19.54 11.46
C LEU A 125 -8.45 19.13 12.91
N ILE A 126 -9.26 19.62 13.86
CA ILE A 126 -9.15 19.22 15.28
C ILE A 126 -9.40 17.72 15.42
N VAL A 127 -10.45 17.18 14.79
CA VAL A 127 -10.74 15.75 14.81
C VAL A 127 -9.58 14.93 14.22
N LEU A 128 -9.02 15.36 13.09
CA LEU A 128 -7.86 14.69 12.48
C LEU A 128 -6.62 14.73 13.39
N VAL A 129 -6.33 15.87 14.02
CA VAL A 129 -5.19 15.99 14.94
C VAL A 129 -5.36 15.08 16.14
N VAL A 130 -6.54 15.09 16.78
CA VAL A 130 -6.80 14.37 18.02
C VAL A 130 -6.93 12.85 17.79
N PHE A 131 -7.64 12.42 16.75
CA PHE A 131 -7.99 11.01 16.56
C PHE A 131 -7.09 10.27 15.57
N LEU A 132 -6.38 10.98 14.68
CA LEU A 132 -5.51 10.34 13.68
C LEU A 132 -4.03 10.63 13.96
N TYR A 133 -3.63 11.91 13.96
CA TYR A 133 -2.21 12.26 14.02
C TYR A 133 -1.60 12.04 15.41
N TRP A 134 -2.32 12.39 16.48
CA TRP A 134 -1.81 12.20 17.84
C TRP A 134 -1.59 10.71 18.18
N PRO A 135 -2.54 9.78 17.95
CA PRO A 135 -2.30 8.35 18.13
C PRO A 135 -1.18 7.83 17.22
N ALA A 136 -1.10 8.27 15.96
CA ALA A 136 -0.03 7.85 15.05
C ALA A 136 1.37 8.26 15.57
N LEU A 137 1.52 9.50 16.04
CA LEU A 137 2.75 9.96 16.68
C LEU A 137 3.06 9.17 17.96
N ARG A 138 2.02 8.82 18.73
CA ARG A 138 2.17 7.99 19.92
C ARG A 138 2.65 6.58 19.57
N THR A 139 2.11 5.96 18.51
CA THR A 139 2.56 4.66 18.00
C THR A 139 4.01 4.74 17.52
N LEU A 140 4.39 5.81 16.81
CA LEU A 140 5.78 6.04 16.41
C LEU A 140 6.72 6.09 17.62
N ARG A 141 6.35 6.84 18.66
CA ARG A 141 7.14 6.87 19.90
C ARG A 141 7.12 5.53 20.64
N LEU A 142 6.01 4.79 20.60
CA LEU A 142 5.91 3.49 21.25
C LEU A 142 6.79 2.44 20.56
N SER A 143 6.93 2.55 19.24
CA SER A 143 7.75 1.63 18.45
C SER A 143 9.24 1.69 18.81
N THR A 144 9.69 2.77 19.43
CA THR A 144 11.08 2.95 19.86
C THR A 144 11.31 2.63 21.34
N GLN A 145 10.26 2.17 22.02
CA GLN A 145 10.26 1.87 23.45
C GLN A 145 10.02 0.38 23.68
N LEU A 146 10.67 -0.17 24.70
CA LEU A 146 10.24 -1.39 25.33
C LEU A 146 9.03 -1.06 26.21
N ALA A 147 7.84 -1.19 25.63
CA ALA A 147 6.59 -0.95 26.30
C ALA A 147 5.84 -2.27 26.47
N ARG A 148 5.80 -2.80 27.69
CA ARG A 148 5.02 -3.99 28.00
C ARG A 148 3.70 -3.64 28.66
N LEU A 149 2.63 -4.33 28.27
CA LEU A 149 1.31 -4.15 28.86
C LEU A 149 1.40 -4.49 30.37
N GLY A 150 0.95 -3.59 31.24
CA GLY A 150 1.00 -3.73 32.70
C GLY A 150 2.37 -3.54 33.36
N ALA A 151 3.43 -3.20 32.63
CA ALA A 151 4.72 -2.88 33.22
C ALA A 151 4.78 -1.41 33.69
N PRO A 152 5.30 -1.12 34.90
CA PRO A 152 5.32 0.24 35.45
C PRO A 152 6.38 1.15 34.81
N ARG A 153 7.43 0.58 34.20
CA ARG A 153 8.50 1.33 33.53
C ARG A 153 8.56 0.98 32.05
N ARG A 154 8.72 2.02 31.22
CA ARG A 154 9.08 1.91 29.81
C ARG A 154 10.57 2.22 29.70
N ALA A 155 11.30 1.41 28.95
CA ALA A 155 12.70 1.67 28.65
C ALA A 155 12.83 2.05 27.17
N ASP A 156 13.60 3.08 26.84
CA ASP A 156 13.87 3.40 25.44
C ASP A 156 14.79 2.33 24.86
N ARG A 157 14.42 1.78 23.70
CA ARG A 157 15.18 0.76 22.95
C ARG A 157 15.50 1.20 21.52
N CYS A 158 15.42 2.50 21.26
CA CYS A 158 15.77 3.08 19.97
C CYS A 158 15.09 2.36 18.80
N VAL A 159 15.85 1.84 17.83
CA VAL A 159 15.34 1.12 16.65
C VAL A 159 15.41 -0.41 16.82
N THR A 160 15.74 -0.92 18.00
CA THR A 160 15.94 -2.35 18.23
C THR A 160 14.70 -3.19 17.91
N ASN A 161 13.49 -2.66 18.19
CA ASN A 161 12.24 -3.33 17.82
C ASN A 161 12.08 -3.54 16.29
N PHE A 162 12.75 -2.72 15.47
CA PHE A 162 12.79 -2.88 14.02
C PHE A 162 13.92 -3.80 13.58
N THR A 163 15.10 -3.70 14.21
CA THR A 163 16.25 -4.51 13.84
C THR A 163 16.10 -5.97 14.26
N GLU A 164 15.35 -6.28 15.33
CA GLU A 164 14.95 -7.65 15.70
C GLU A 164 14.00 -8.32 14.69
N LEU A 165 13.31 -7.55 13.84
CA LEU A 165 12.50 -8.10 12.75
C LEU A 165 13.35 -8.48 11.53
N ILE A 166 14.55 -7.91 11.42
CA ILE A 166 15.52 -8.16 10.35
C ILE A 166 16.41 -9.31 10.82
N GLY A 167 16.51 -10.39 10.04
CA GLY A 167 17.22 -11.60 10.46
C GLY A 167 18.70 -11.35 10.82
N PRO A 168 19.27 -12.13 11.77
CA PRO A 168 20.69 -12.00 12.14
C PRO A 168 21.63 -12.33 10.98
N ASP A 169 21.18 -13.21 10.08
CA ASP A 169 21.85 -13.51 8.83
C ASP A 169 21.46 -12.47 7.80
N MET A 170 22.20 -11.35 7.74
CA MET A 170 22.32 -10.60 6.49
C MET A 170 23.35 -11.33 5.63
N PRO A 171 22.98 -12.28 4.75
CA PRO A 171 23.93 -12.70 3.75
C PRO A 171 24.23 -11.45 2.93
N TRP A 172 25.51 -11.11 2.79
CA TRP A 172 26.00 -10.10 1.87
C TRP A 172 25.37 -10.23 0.47
N LEU A 173 24.90 -11.43 0.11
CA LEU A 173 24.12 -11.74 -1.07
C LEU A 173 22.77 -10.99 -1.14
N VAL A 174 22.02 -10.83 -0.05
CA VAL A 174 20.73 -10.10 -0.02
C VAL A 174 20.97 -8.60 -0.11
N VAL A 175 21.94 -8.06 0.64
CA VAL A 175 22.30 -6.63 0.54
C VAL A 175 22.90 -6.31 -0.83
N GLY A 176 23.80 -7.16 -1.33
CA GLY A 176 24.43 -7.03 -2.64
C GLY A 176 23.43 -7.16 -3.79
N SER A 177 22.54 -8.15 -3.76
CA SER A 177 21.47 -8.28 -4.76
C SER A 177 20.49 -7.12 -4.71
N GLY A 178 20.20 -6.55 -3.53
CA GLY A 178 19.41 -5.35 -3.37
C GLY A 178 20.06 -4.11 -3.99
N ALA A 179 21.36 -3.93 -3.76
CA ALA A 179 22.13 -2.84 -4.37
C ALA A 179 22.19 -2.98 -5.91
N VAL A 180 22.37 -4.19 -6.42
CA VAL A 180 22.34 -4.49 -7.86
C VAL A 180 20.95 -4.23 -8.44
N ALA A 181 19.89 -4.68 -7.77
CA ALA A 181 18.51 -4.45 -8.22
C ALA A 181 18.15 -2.95 -8.23
N ALA A 182 18.59 -2.20 -7.22
CA ALA A 182 18.43 -0.74 -7.17
C ALA A 182 19.24 -0.03 -8.26
N ALA A 183 20.46 -0.49 -8.56
CA ALA A 183 21.28 0.03 -9.65
C ALA A 183 20.66 -0.24 -11.02
N LEU A 184 20.15 -1.47 -11.24
CA LEU A 184 19.41 -1.84 -12.46
C LEU A 184 18.13 -1.01 -12.60
N TRP A 185 17.38 -0.84 -11.51
CA TRP A 185 16.18 0.00 -11.50
C TRP A 185 16.51 1.47 -11.80
N GLY A 186 17.60 2.00 -11.23
CA GLY A 186 18.13 3.33 -11.51
C GLY A 186 18.56 3.48 -12.97
N ALA A 187 19.26 2.49 -13.53
CA ALA A 187 19.65 2.47 -14.94
C ALA A 187 18.44 2.47 -15.87
N VAL A 188 17.44 1.63 -15.58
CA VAL A 188 16.16 1.58 -16.32
C VAL A 188 15.46 2.94 -16.28
N TRP A 189 15.41 3.58 -15.11
CA TRP A 189 14.83 4.91 -14.95
C TRP A 189 15.58 5.98 -15.77
N LEU A 190 16.91 5.94 -15.77
CA LEU A 190 17.76 6.91 -16.44
C LEU A 190 17.65 6.79 -17.97
N VAL A 191 17.63 5.56 -18.49
CA VAL A 191 17.38 5.27 -19.91
C VAL A 191 15.99 5.75 -20.30
N ARG A 192 14.96 5.47 -19.49
CA ARG A 192 13.59 5.90 -19.77
C ARG A 192 13.47 7.43 -19.85
N ARG A 193 14.13 8.14 -18.94
CA ARG A 193 14.13 9.61 -18.92
C ARG A 193 14.82 10.23 -20.15
N ARG A 194 15.83 9.55 -20.72
CA ARG A 194 16.47 9.97 -21.98
C ARG A 194 15.60 9.69 -23.22
N LEU A 195 14.73 8.67 -23.17
CA LEU A 195 13.81 8.37 -24.28
C LEU A 195 12.68 9.39 -24.39
N ASP A 196 12.30 10.07 -23.31
CA ASP A 196 11.23 11.06 -23.34
C ASP A 196 11.53 12.24 -24.28
N THR A 197 12.81 12.50 -24.62
CA THR A 197 13.24 13.60 -25.51
C THR A 197 13.41 13.21 -26.98
N THR A 198 13.29 11.93 -27.36
CA THR A 198 13.43 11.50 -28.77
C THR A 198 12.07 11.50 -29.47
N PRO A 199 11.99 11.56 -30.82
CA PRO A 199 10.72 11.40 -31.55
C PRO A 199 10.16 9.97 -31.48
N ILE A 200 8.83 9.81 -31.59
CA ILE A 200 8.16 8.50 -31.46
C ILE A 200 8.24 7.73 -32.77
N GLY A 201 9.02 6.64 -32.79
CA GLY A 201 9.08 5.67 -33.90
C GLY A 201 8.68 4.25 -33.48
N PRO A 202 8.46 3.31 -34.44
CA PRO A 202 8.05 1.93 -34.15
C PRO A 202 9.08 1.16 -33.29
N THR A 203 10.38 1.44 -33.49
CA THR A 203 11.47 0.90 -32.66
C THR A 203 11.38 1.39 -31.22
N ARG A 204 10.99 2.66 -31.00
CA ARG A 204 10.79 3.23 -29.66
C ARG A 204 9.61 2.58 -28.95
N GLN A 205 8.49 2.31 -29.64
CA GLN A 205 7.36 1.61 -29.02
C GLN A 205 7.73 0.21 -28.52
N ARG A 206 8.49 -0.57 -29.32
CA ARG A 206 9.01 -1.88 -28.92
C ARG A 206 9.97 -1.76 -27.73
N PHE A 207 10.88 -0.78 -27.77
CA PHE A 207 11.83 -0.55 -26.70
C PHE A 207 11.15 -0.08 -25.40
N GLU A 208 10.14 0.78 -25.47
CA GLU A 208 9.34 1.17 -24.31
C GLU A 208 8.54 -0.01 -23.74
N ALA A 209 8.00 -0.88 -24.59
CA ALA A 209 7.35 -2.10 -24.15
C ALA A 209 8.31 -3.02 -23.38
N PHE A 210 9.52 -3.22 -23.91
CA PHE A 210 10.58 -3.96 -23.23
C PHE A 210 10.98 -3.32 -21.90
N MET A 211 11.23 -2.01 -21.88
CA MET A 211 11.62 -1.27 -20.69
C MET A 211 10.53 -1.26 -19.62
N ARG A 212 9.24 -1.29 -20.01
CA ARG A 212 8.13 -1.49 -19.07
C ARG A 212 8.25 -2.84 -18.37
N TRP A 213 8.48 -3.92 -19.11
CA TRP A 213 8.62 -5.26 -18.55
C TRP A 213 9.87 -5.38 -17.67
N ALA A 214 11.00 -4.81 -18.11
CA ALA A 214 12.23 -4.74 -17.32
C ALA A 214 12.02 -3.98 -15.99
N SER A 215 11.27 -2.88 -16.00
CA SER A 215 10.96 -2.12 -14.78
C SER A 215 10.07 -2.89 -13.79
N THR A 216 9.09 -3.66 -14.30
CA THR A 216 8.24 -4.50 -13.45
C THR A 216 9.02 -5.66 -12.84
N LEU A 217 9.91 -6.29 -13.61
CA LEU A 217 10.79 -7.33 -13.10
C LEU A 217 11.79 -6.80 -12.07
N ALA A 218 12.41 -5.65 -12.35
CA ALA A 218 13.32 -5.01 -11.40
C ALA A 218 12.60 -4.67 -10.09
N THR A 219 11.34 -4.22 -10.16
CA THR A 219 10.55 -3.97 -8.94
C THR A 219 10.21 -5.26 -8.20
N GLY A 220 9.84 -6.33 -8.91
CA GLY A 220 9.61 -7.65 -8.32
C GLY A 220 10.87 -8.21 -7.65
N ALA A 221 12.04 -8.06 -8.28
CA ALA A 221 13.32 -8.45 -7.71
C ALA A 221 13.65 -7.67 -6.44
N VAL A 222 13.45 -6.35 -6.43
CA VAL A 222 13.63 -5.52 -5.21
C VAL A 222 12.69 -5.99 -4.09
N LEU A 223 11.41 -6.26 -4.39
CA LEU A 223 10.46 -6.75 -3.40
C LEU A 223 10.85 -8.13 -2.85
N LEU A 224 11.36 -9.03 -3.70
CA LEU A 224 11.87 -10.34 -3.27
C LEU A 224 13.10 -10.23 -2.37
N VAL A 225 14.01 -9.30 -2.69
CA VAL A 225 15.17 -9.01 -1.82
C VAL A 225 14.71 -8.45 -0.48
N ILE A 226 13.77 -7.50 -0.47
CA ILE A 226 13.21 -6.93 0.75
C ILE A 226 12.50 -8.02 1.57
N ALA A 227 11.77 -8.93 0.92
CA ALA A 227 11.14 -10.06 1.58
C ALA A 227 12.17 -11.03 2.18
N GLY A 228 13.38 -11.13 1.61
CA GLY A 228 14.47 -11.93 2.14
C GLY A 228 15.21 -11.34 3.35
N LEU A 229 14.98 -10.07 3.70
CA LEU A 229 15.63 -9.40 4.85
C LEU A 229 15.03 -9.81 6.20
N TRP A 230 13.77 -10.25 6.22
CA TRP A 230 13.03 -10.52 7.45
C TRP A 230 13.42 -11.88 8.05
N THR A 231 13.22 -12.05 9.36
CA THR A 231 13.36 -13.35 10.04
C THR A 231 12.46 -14.42 9.42
N GLU A 232 12.83 -15.70 9.56
CA GLU A 232 12.06 -16.82 8.95
C GLU A 232 10.58 -16.80 9.37
N ASP A 233 10.30 -16.53 10.64
CA ASP A 233 8.93 -16.42 11.16
C ASP A 233 8.16 -15.27 10.50
N TYR A 234 8.77 -14.09 10.40
CA TYR A 234 8.11 -12.92 9.82
C TYR A 234 7.95 -13.05 8.29
N ARG A 235 8.87 -13.77 7.63
CA ARG A 235 8.74 -14.14 6.21
C ARG A 235 7.54 -15.07 5.98
N ALA A 236 7.31 -16.03 6.87
CA ALA A 236 6.16 -16.92 6.80
C ALA A 236 4.85 -16.13 6.92
N VAL A 237 4.75 -15.24 7.92
CA VAL A 237 3.58 -14.35 8.11
C VAL A 237 3.34 -13.47 6.87
N PHE A 238 4.40 -12.88 6.30
CA PHE A 238 4.29 -12.06 5.10
C PHE A 238 3.84 -12.88 3.88
N ALA A 239 4.35 -14.10 3.71
CA ALA A 239 3.95 -14.99 2.63
C ALA A 239 2.48 -15.38 2.72
N VAL A 240 2.02 -15.78 3.91
CA VAL A 240 0.60 -16.06 4.19
C VAL A 240 -0.27 -14.85 3.90
N THR A 241 0.16 -13.66 4.34
CA THR A 241 -0.54 -12.39 4.07
C THR A 241 -0.69 -12.14 2.57
N MET A 242 0.36 -12.36 1.78
CA MET A 242 0.31 -12.19 0.33
C MET A 242 -0.59 -13.22 -0.35
N ILE A 243 -0.53 -14.49 0.05
CA ILE A 243 -1.39 -15.55 -0.50
C ILE A 243 -2.87 -15.23 -0.26
N ILE A 244 -3.23 -14.92 0.99
CA ILE A 244 -4.61 -14.58 1.36
C ILE A 244 -5.05 -13.28 0.67
N SER A 245 -4.19 -12.27 0.61
CA SER A 245 -4.51 -10.99 -0.02
C SER A 245 -4.71 -11.12 -1.53
N ILE A 246 -3.81 -11.80 -2.24
CA ILE A 246 -3.93 -12.02 -3.68
C ILE A 246 -5.14 -12.88 -3.99
N GLY A 247 -5.37 -13.96 -3.23
CA GLY A 247 -6.54 -14.82 -3.38
C GLY A 247 -7.84 -14.05 -3.19
N THR A 248 -7.93 -13.24 -2.14
CA THR A 248 -9.12 -12.43 -1.83
C THR A 248 -9.36 -11.36 -2.90
N VAL A 249 -8.33 -10.60 -3.28
CA VAL A 249 -8.47 -9.51 -4.27
C VAL A 249 -8.78 -10.07 -5.66
N ALA A 250 -7.99 -11.04 -6.14
CA ALA A 250 -8.17 -11.59 -7.48
C ALA A 250 -9.49 -12.36 -7.59
N GLY A 251 -9.78 -13.25 -6.62
CA GLY A 251 -11.03 -14.01 -6.59
C GLY A 251 -12.23 -13.09 -6.43
N GLY A 252 -12.16 -12.12 -5.53
CA GLY A 252 -13.23 -11.14 -5.29
C GLY A 252 -13.56 -10.32 -6.52
N LEU A 253 -12.57 -9.81 -7.25
CA LEU A 253 -12.80 -9.03 -8.48
C LEU A 253 -13.33 -9.88 -9.63
N VAL A 254 -12.80 -11.09 -9.82
CA VAL A 254 -13.25 -11.99 -10.91
C VAL A 254 -14.70 -12.43 -10.67
N ILE A 255 -15.01 -12.91 -9.46
CA ILE A 255 -16.35 -13.40 -9.11
C ILE A 255 -17.37 -12.26 -9.16
N SER A 256 -17.04 -11.10 -8.57
CA SER A 256 -17.94 -9.94 -8.60
C SER A 256 -18.14 -9.39 -10.00
N LEU A 257 -17.11 -9.31 -10.85
CA LEU A 257 -17.30 -8.87 -12.25
C LEU A 257 -18.21 -9.83 -13.02
N GLY A 258 -18.04 -11.15 -12.83
CA GLY A 258 -18.90 -12.16 -13.44
C GLY A 258 -20.37 -12.00 -13.02
N ILE A 259 -20.63 -11.89 -11.72
CA ILE A 259 -21.97 -11.70 -11.18
C ILE A 259 -22.54 -10.33 -11.59
N ALA A 260 -21.74 -9.26 -11.58
CA ALA A 260 -22.17 -7.92 -11.99
C ALA A 260 -22.58 -7.89 -13.46
N PHE A 261 -21.85 -8.60 -14.33
CA PHE A 261 -22.18 -8.70 -15.74
C PHE A 261 -23.53 -9.41 -15.96
N LEU A 262 -23.80 -10.48 -15.21
CA LEU A 262 -25.11 -11.16 -15.22
C LEU A 262 -26.22 -10.26 -14.66
N ALA A 263 -25.93 -9.54 -13.57
CA ALA A 263 -26.84 -8.60 -12.92
C ALA A 263 -27.11 -7.33 -13.75
N TYR A 264 -26.30 -7.03 -14.77
CA TYR A 264 -26.50 -5.85 -15.61
C TYR A 264 -27.54 -6.08 -16.72
N GLN A 265 -27.97 -7.32 -16.95
CA GLN A 265 -28.97 -7.63 -17.98
C GLN A 265 -30.33 -6.96 -17.72
N PRO A 266 -31.08 -6.57 -18.77
CA PRO A 266 -32.38 -5.92 -18.65
C PRO A 266 -33.46 -6.92 -18.20
N ILE A 267 -33.51 -7.20 -16.90
CA ILE A 267 -34.46 -8.12 -16.27
C ILE A 267 -35.51 -7.32 -15.49
N ARG A 268 -36.78 -7.75 -15.52
CA ARG A 268 -37.85 -7.16 -14.68
C ARG A 268 -37.56 -7.40 -13.20
N GLY A 269 -37.68 -6.36 -12.37
CA GLY A 269 -37.37 -6.46 -10.93
C GLY A 269 -35.89 -6.31 -10.57
N ALA A 270 -35.06 -5.76 -11.49
CA ALA A 270 -33.62 -5.70 -11.29
C ALA A 270 -33.14 -4.93 -10.05
N GLY A 271 -33.93 -3.96 -9.56
CA GLY A 271 -33.60 -3.27 -8.31
C GLY A 271 -33.50 -4.21 -7.11
N ILE A 272 -34.46 -5.11 -6.93
CA ILE A 272 -34.58 -5.95 -5.74
C ILE A 272 -33.40 -6.90 -5.59
N TYR A 273 -33.09 -7.69 -6.63
CA TYR A 273 -31.99 -8.64 -6.52
C TYR A 273 -30.63 -7.93 -6.45
N ARG A 274 -30.44 -6.78 -7.12
CA ARG A 274 -29.20 -5.99 -6.99
C ARG A 274 -29.01 -5.49 -5.56
N THR A 275 -30.07 -5.06 -4.88
CA THR A 275 -30.02 -4.69 -3.46
C THR A 275 -29.67 -5.90 -2.58
N LEU A 276 -30.31 -7.05 -2.79
CA LEU A 276 -30.03 -8.27 -2.03
C LEU A 276 -28.59 -8.75 -2.20
N LEU A 277 -28.00 -8.60 -3.40
CA LEU A 277 -26.62 -8.96 -3.68
C LEU A 277 -25.59 -8.08 -2.95
N VAL A 278 -25.94 -6.82 -2.65
CA VAL A 278 -25.04 -5.87 -1.96
C VAL A 278 -25.17 -5.97 -0.44
N TRP A 279 -26.29 -6.49 0.08
CA TRP A 279 -26.57 -6.61 1.51
C TRP A 279 -25.42 -7.19 2.35
N PRO A 280 -24.74 -8.30 1.95
CA PRO A 280 -23.72 -8.94 2.80
C PRO A 280 -22.57 -8.01 3.19
N TYR A 281 -22.31 -6.94 2.43
CA TYR A 281 -21.27 -5.97 2.73
C TYR A 281 -21.47 -5.25 4.07
N ALA A 282 -22.72 -5.14 4.56
CA ALA A 282 -23.02 -4.52 5.85
C ALA A 282 -22.54 -5.36 7.06
N ILE A 283 -22.15 -6.62 6.84
CA ILE A 283 -21.73 -7.53 7.89
C ILE A 283 -20.25 -7.26 8.24
N SER A 284 -19.97 -7.11 9.53
CA SER A 284 -18.60 -6.88 10.01
C SER A 284 -17.70 -8.12 9.84
N PRO A 285 -16.38 -7.96 9.59
CA PRO A 285 -15.47 -9.10 9.40
C PRO A 285 -15.51 -10.17 10.53
N PRO A 286 -15.55 -9.81 11.83
CA PRO A 286 -15.70 -10.80 12.91
C PRO A 286 -16.94 -11.69 12.79
N ILE A 287 -18.08 -11.11 12.41
CA ILE A 287 -19.33 -11.86 12.23
C ILE A 287 -19.19 -12.81 11.03
N VAL A 288 -18.54 -12.37 9.95
CA VAL A 288 -18.24 -13.25 8.80
C VAL A 288 -17.38 -14.43 9.25
N GLY A 289 -16.34 -14.19 10.06
CA GLY A 289 -15.50 -15.25 10.63
C GLY A 289 -16.32 -16.26 11.44
N LEU A 290 -17.20 -15.77 12.32
CA LEU A 290 -18.08 -16.62 13.12
C LEU A 290 -19.07 -17.43 12.28
N LEU A 291 -19.69 -16.84 11.25
CA LEU A 291 -20.60 -17.55 10.35
C LEU A 291 -19.88 -18.68 9.63
N PHE A 292 -18.70 -18.41 9.07
CA PHE A 292 -17.91 -19.42 8.39
C PHE A 292 -17.38 -20.49 9.36
N PHE A 293 -17.06 -20.13 10.59
CA PHE A 293 -16.66 -21.08 11.64
C PHE A 293 -17.76 -22.13 11.89
N VAL A 294 -19.01 -21.68 12.02
CA VAL A 294 -20.17 -22.58 12.21
C VAL A 294 -20.50 -23.35 10.93
N MET A 295 -20.44 -22.70 9.77
CA MET A 295 -20.81 -23.33 8.50
C MET A 295 -19.84 -24.42 8.05
N PHE A 296 -18.54 -24.26 8.32
CA PHE A 296 -17.47 -25.20 7.99
C PHE A 296 -17.08 -26.13 9.16
N ASP A 297 -17.86 -26.18 10.25
CA ASP A 297 -17.59 -27.13 11.33
C ASP A 297 -17.60 -28.58 10.80
N ALA A 298 -16.57 -29.36 11.12
CA ALA A 298 -16.38 -30.69 10.55
C ALA A 298 -17.40 -31.73 11.06
N ASN A 299 -18.05 -31.49 12.21
CA ASN A 299 -18.97 -32.45 12.81
C ASN A 299 -20.43 -32.12 12.50
N SER A 300 -20.76 -30.83 12.44
CA SER A 300 -22.14 -30.33 12.41
C SER A 300 -22.34 -29.17 11.42
N GLY A 301 -21.32 -28.84 10.64
CA GLY A 301 -21.36 -27.75 9.67
C GLY A 301 -22.31 -28.05 8.53
N ILE A 302 -23.07 -27.04 8.14
CA ILE A 302 -24.01 -27.16 7.03
C ILE A 302 -23.28 -27.51 5.73
N ILE A 303 -22.10 -26.92 5.48
CA ILE A 303 -21.38 -27.16 4.22
C ILE A 303 -20.91 -28.60 4.12
N GLU A 304 -20.39 -29.17 5.21
CA GLU A 304 -19.97 -30.57 5.25
C GLU A 304 -21.16 -31.50 4.97
N HIS A 305 -22.28 -31.25 5.66
CA HIS A 305 -23.50 -32.03 5.45
C HIS A 305 -24.01 -31.97 4.00
N TRP A 306 -23.97 -30.81 3.35
CA TRP A 306 -24.38 -30.69 1.94
C TRP A 306 -23.39 -31.36 0.99
N LEU A 307 -22.08 -31.27 1.24
CA LEU A 307 -21.07 -31.87 0.37
C LEU A 307 -21.09 -33.39 0.42
N ASP A 308 -21.22 -33.96 1.62
CA ASP A 308 -21.30 -35.40 1.81
C ASP A 308 -22.58 -35.97 1.16
N ASN A 309 -23.75 -35.36 1.40
CA ASN A 309 -25.01 -35.87 0.88
C ASN A 309 -25.19 -35.67 -0.64
N LEU A 310 -24.71 -34.57 -1.21
CA LEU A 310 -24.89 -34.30 -2.64
C LEU A 310 -23.79 -34.90 -3.52
N PHE A 311 -22.56 -34.91 -3.04
CA PHE A 311 -21.39 -35.26 -3.84
C PHE A 311 -20.62 -36.47 -3.30
N GLY A 312 -20.97 -36.99 -2.12
CA GLY A 312 -20.23 -38.07 -1.46
C GLY A 312 -18.81 -37.66 -1.05
N LEU A 313 -18.58 -36.36 -0.82
CA LEU A 313 -17.28 -35.80 -0.49
C LEU A 313 -17.25 -35.40 0.98
N ALA A 314 -16.48 -36.13 1.79
CA ALA A 314 -16.16 -35.71 3.15
C ALA A 314 -15.04 -34.66 3.12
N LEU A 315 -15.29 -33.44 3.62
CA LEU A 315 -14.22 -32.44 3.73
C LEU A 315 -13.33 -32.78 4.93
N PRO A 316 -12.00 -32.67 4.76
CA PRO A 316 -11.09 -32.67 5.89
C PRO A 316 -11.43 -31.52 6.86
N ASP A 317 -11.18 -31.70 8.16
CA ASP A 317 -11.34 -30.61 9.13
C ASP A 317 -10.37 -29.47 8.80
N TYR A 318 -10.91 -28.29 8.47
CA TYR A 318 -10.11 -27.10 8.14
C TYR A 318 -9.20 -26.67 9.29
N ARG A 319 -9.53 -27.02 10.54
CA ARG A 319 -8.70 -26.71 11.72
C ARG A 319 -7.41 -27.54 11.77
N THR A 320 -7.35 -28.63 11.02
CA THR A 320 -6.15 -29.49 10.92
C THR A 320 -5.44 -29.32 9.58
N ASN A 321 -6.20 -29.05 8.50
CA ASN A 321 -5.66 -28.89 7.16
C ASN A 321 -5.33 -27.43 6.85
N THR A 322 -4.03 -27.14 6.82
CA THR A 322 -3.43 -25.85 6.47
C THR A 322 -3.98 -25.20 5.20
N ARG A 323 -4.09 -25.94 4.10
CA ARG A 323 -4.50 -25.39 2.81
C ARG A 323 -5.99 -25.09 2.78
N LEU A 324 -6.78 -25.95 3.42
CA LEU A 324 -8.21 -25.75 3.53
C LEU A 324 -8.51 -24.54 4.41
N ALA A 325 -7.82 -24.36 5.54
CA ALA A 325 -7.96 -23.16 6.38
C ALA A 325 -7.74 -21.86 5.59
N GLN A 326 -6.66 -21.80 4.79
CA GLN A 326 -6.39 -20.65 3.92
C GLN A 326 -7.51 -20.42 2.90
N PHE A 327 -8.00 -21.50 2.28
CA PHE A 327 -9.09 -21.42 1.32
C PHE A 327 -10.38 -20.90 1.95
N VAL A 328 -10.77 -21.40 3.13
CA VAL A 328 -11.98 -20.97 3.83
C VAL A 328 -11.88 -19.50 4.24
N VAL A 329 -10.72 -19.02 4.71
CA VAL A 329 -10.47 -17.60 5.00
C VAL A 329 -10.60 -16.74 3.74
N ILE A 330 -10.02 -17.18 2.61
CA ILE A 330 -10.14 -16.47 1.33
C ILE A 330 -11.59 -16.42 0.88
N LEU A 331 -12.33 -17.53 0.97
CA LEU A 331 -13.73 -17.62 0.57
C LEU A 331 -14.61 -16.69 1.43
N ALA A 332 -14.42 -16.70 2.74
CA ALA A 332 -15.10 -15.80 3.68
C ALA A 332 -14.82 -14.32 3.34
N SER A 333 -13.57 -14.00 3.02
CA SER A 333 -13.13 -12.65 2.68
C SER A 333 -13.66 -12.18 1.31
N ILE A 334 -13.72 -13.07 0.32
CA ILE A 334 -14.37 -12.84 -0.96
C ILE A 334 -15.85 -12.54 -0.74
N TRP A 335 -16.56 -13.37 0.04
CA TRP A 335 -17.98 -13.17 0.31
C TRP A 335 -18.26 -11.82 0.99
N LYS A 336 -17.44 -11.42 1.96
CA LYS A 336 -17.53 -10.09 2.61
C LYS A 336 -17.37 -8.95 1.60
N THR A 337 -16.37 -9.04 0.72
CA THR A 337 -16.03 -7.97 -0.23
C THR A 337 -16.90 -7.96 -1.49
N LEU A 338 -17.64 -9.05 -1.74
CA LEU A 338 -18.44 -9.27 -2.95
C LEU A 338 -19.47 -8.16 -3.15
N GLY A 339 -20.24 -7.80 -2.11
CA GLY A 339 -21.28 -6.77 -2.19
C GLY A 339 -20.73 -5.39 -2.58
N TYR A 340 -19.58 -5.00 -2.03
CA TYR A 340 -18.90 -3.75 -2.38
C TYR A 340 -18.47 -3.76 -3.86
N ASN A 341 -17.79 -4.83 -4.30
CA ASN A 341 -17.30 -4.91 -5.66
C ASN A 341 -18.44 -4.93 -6.68
N LEU A 342 -19.55 -5.63 -6.37
CA LEU A 342 -20.75 -5.64 -7.21
C LEU A 342 -21.34 -4.26 -7.41
N LEU A 343 -21.48 -3.48 -6.33
CA LEU A 343 -22.04 -2.13 -6.40
C LEU A 343 -21.27 -1.25 -7.40
N PHE A 344 -19.94 -1.25 -7.28
CA PHE A 344 -19.07 -0.47 -8.17
C PHE A 344 -19.03 -1.00 -9.59
N TYR A 345 -18.99 -2.33 -9.79
CA TYR A 345 -19.00 -2.89 -11.14
C TYR A 345 -20.32 -2.67 -11.86
N ILE A 346 -21.46 -2.78 -11.18
CA ILE A 346 -22.77 -2.48 -11.77
C ILE A 346 -22.84 -1.00 -12.17
N ALA A 347 -22.41 -0.09 -11.29
CA ALA A 347 -22.34 1.33 -11.60
C ALA A 347 -21.40 1.61 -12.78
N GLY A 348 -20.26 0.92 -12.85
CA GLY A 348 -19.31 1.03 -13.95
C GLY A 348 -19.84 0.55 -15.29
N LEU A 349 -20.58 -0.56 -15.29
CA LEU A 349 -21.21 -1.10 -16.50
C LEU A 349 -22.23 -0.13 -17.08
N GLN A 350 -22.88 0.69 -16.25
CA GLN A 350 -23.80 1.75 -16.69
C GLN A 350 -23.09 2.91 -17.38
N THR A 351 -21.81 3.15 -17.09
CA THR A 351 -21.02 4.23 -17.71
C THR A 351 -20.40 3.87 -19.04
N VAL A 352 -20.51 2.61 -19.49
CA VAL A 352 -19.95 2.17 -20.78
C VAL A 352 -20.73 2.84 -21.92
N PRO A 353 -20.08 3.62 -22.80
CA PRO A 353 -20.77 4.29 -23.91
C PRO A 353 -21.43 3.29 -24.85
N LYS A 354 -22.72 3.49 -25.14
CA LYS A 354 -23.49 2.62 -26.04
C LYS A 354 -22.94 2.65 -27.46
N ASP A 355 -22.52 3.83 -27.92
CA ASP A 355 -21.98 4.05 -29.27
C ASP A 355 -20.77 3.15 -29.56
N GLN A 356 -19.89 2.91 -28.56
CA GLN A 356 -18.74 2.01 -28.72
C GLN A 356 -19.17 0.54 -28.83
N LEU A 357 -20.24 0.14 -28.13
CA LEU A 357 -20.79 -1.20 -28.21
C LEU A 357 -21.51 -1.44 -29.54
N GLU A 358 -22.23 -0.44 -30.04
CA GLU A 358 -22.93 -0.48 -31.34
C GLU A 358 -21.94 -0.48 -32.50
N ALA A 359 -20.90 0.36 -32.47
CA ALA A 359 -19.82 0.34 -33.46
C ALA A 359 -19.15 -1.03 -33.54
N ALA A 360 -18.81 -1.62 -32.38
CA ALA A 360 -18.23 -2.97 -32.35
C ALA A 360 -19.20 -4.05 -32.88
N MET A 361 -20.52 -3.87 -32.74
CA MET A 361 -21.50 -4.78 -33.35
C MET A 361 -21.51 -4.66 -34.88
N LEU A 362 -21.40 -3.44 -35.41
CA LEU A 362 -21.31 -3.20 -36.86
C LEU A 362 -20.03 -3.80 -37.45
N ASP A 363 -18.93 -3.79 -36.69
CA ASP A 363 -17.65 -4.43 -37.07
C ASP A 363 -17.68 -5.99 -36.95
N GLY A 364 -18.83 -6.58 -36.60
CA GLY A 364 -18.99 -8.03 -36.49
C GLY A 364 -18.43 -8.64 -35.21
N ALA A 365 -18.15 -7.84 -34.17
CA ALA A 365 -17.61 -8.36 -32.91
C ALA A 365 -18.65 -9.16 -32.11
N GLY A 366 -18.32 -10.42 -31.81
CA GLY A 366 -19.13 -11.30 -30.96
C GLY A 366 -19.24 -10.80 -29.52
N SER A 367 -20.17 -11.35 -28.73
CA SER A 367 -20.42 -10.91 -27.34
C SER A 367 -19.19 -11.00 -26.44
N TRP A 368 -18.38 -12.07 -26.57
CA TRP A 368 -17.13 -12.20 -25.83
C TRP A 368 -16.06 -11.19 -26.26
N GLN A 369 -15.97 -10.89 -27.56
CA GLN A 369 -15.05 -9.87 -28.08
C GLN A 369 -15.44 -8.48 -27.56
N ARG A 370 -16.73 -8.12 -27.61
CA ARG A 370 -17.23 -6.87 -27.04
C ARG A 370 -16.95 -6.76 -25.54
N PHE A 371 -17.17 -7.83 -24.78
CA PHE A 371 -16.83 -7.86 -23.35
C PHE A 371 -15.32 -7.65 -23.10
N ARG A 372 -14.46 -8.39 -23.82
CA ARG A 372 -13.02 -8.38 -23.60
C ARG A 372 -12.30 -7.13 -24.10
N PHE A 373 -12.78 -6.55 -25.21
CA PHE A 373 -12.11 -5.45 -25.91
C PHE A 373 -12.77 -4.08 -25.73
N VAL A 374 -14.05 -4.03 -25.35
CA VAL A 374 -14.76 -2.76 -25.10
C VAL A 374 -15.06 -2.60 -23.61
N VAL A 375 -15.78 -3.56 -23.01
CA VAL A 375 -16.26 -3.44 -21.62
C VAL A 375 -15.13 -3.49 -20.60
N ILE A 376 -14.26 -4.51 -20.64
CA ILE A 376 -13.15 -4.63 -19.66
C ILE A 376 -12.24 -3.40 -19.67
N PRO A 377 -11.79 -2.87 -20.84
CA PRO A 377 -11.00 -1.64 -20.88
C PRO A 377 -11.74 -0.41 -20.34
N ALA A 378 -13.04 -0.27 -20.64
CA ALA A 378 -13.87 0.82 -20.12
C ALA A 378 -14.01 0.76 -18.58
N LEU A 379 -14.02 -0.44 -18.00
CA LEU A 379 -14.05 -0.67 -16.54
C LEU A 379 -12.68 -0.53 -15.85
N SER A 380 -11.61 -0.23 -16.59
CA SER A 380 -10.26 -0.13 -16.01
C SER A 380 -10.10 0.90 -14.87
N PRO A 381 -10.74 2.10 -14.88
CA PRO A 381 -10.64 3.04 -13.77
C PRO A 381 -11.25 2.47 -12.48
N ILE A 382 -12.41 1.83 -12.62
CA ILE A 382 -13.18 1.28 -11.50
C ILE A 382 -12.48 0.04 -10.94
N THR A 383 -12.01 -0.84 -11.82
CA THR A 383 -11.22 -2.02 -11.42
C THR A 383 -9.96 -1.59 -10.67
N PHE A 384 -9.26 -0.54 -11.12
CA PHE A 384 -8.10 -0.03 -10.41
C PHE A 384 -8.44 0.46 -9.01
N PHE A 385 -9.50 1.27 -8.88
CA PHE A 385 -9.99 1.74 -7.58
C PHE A 385 -10.37 0.57 -6.65
N LEU A 386 -11.03 -0.45 -7.18
CA LEU A 386 -11.38 -1.65 -6.43
C LEU A 386 -10.14 -2.44 -6.00
N ILE A 387 -9.11 -2.58 -6.84
CA ILE A 387 -7.86 -3.23 -6.43
C ILE A 387 -7.25 -2.49 -5.23
N VAL A 388 -7.13 -1.16 -5.27
CA VAL A 388 -6.57 -0.38 -4.13
C VAL A 388 -7.37 -0.61 -2.85
N THR A 389 -8.70 -0.57 -2.96
CA THR A 389 -9.59 -0.67 -1.80
C THR A 389 -9.60 -2.08 -1.22
N ASN A 390 -9.72 -3.11 -2.07
CA ASN A 390 -9.71 -4.52 -1.63
C ASN A 390 -8.33 -4.91 -1.06
N LEU A 391 -7.25 -4.34 -1.57
CA LEU A 391 -5.92 -4.54 -1.00
C LEU A 391 -5.83 -3.95 0.41
N THR A 392 -6.35 -2.74 0.61
CA THR A 392 -6.40 -2.12 1.95
C THR A 392 -7.21 -2.99 2.91
N TYR A 393 -8.37 -3.48 2.47
CA TYR A 393 -9.17 -4.46 3.22
C TYR A 393 -8.35 -5.71 3.57
N ALA A 394 -7.70 -6.32 2.58
CA ALA A 394 -6.98 -7.58 2.72
C ALA A 394 -5.85 -7.50 3.76
N PHE A 395 -5.13 -6.38 3.82
CA PHE A 395 -4.00 -6.18 4.73
C PHE A 395 -4.42 -5.85 6.17
N PHE A 396 -5.56 -5.18 6.39
CA PHE A 396 -5.94 -4.66 7.71
C PHE A 396 -7.21 -5.27 8.30
N GLU A 397 -8.29 -5.40 7.52
CA GLU A 397 -9.60 -5.82 8.05
C GLU A 397 -9.78 -7.34 8.11
N THR A 398 -9.05 -8.11 7.28
CA THR A 398 -9.10 -9.58 7.28
C THR A 398 -8.78 -10.20 8.64
N TYR A 399 -8.04 -9.47 9.49
CA TYR A 399 -7.75 -9.89 10.86
C TYR A 399 -9.03 -10.31 11.60
N GLY A 400 -10.13 -9.55 11.47
CA GLY A 400 -11.36 -9.83 12.21
C GLY A 400 -12.00 -11.14 11.77
N THR A 401 -11.96 -11.45 10.46
CA THR A 401 -12.43 -12.73 9.93
C THR A 401 -11.56 -13.88 10.45
N ILE A 402 -10.24 -13.72 10.44
CA ILE A 402 -9.28 -14.75 10.85
C ILE A 402 -9.38 -15.05 12.35
N ASP A 403 -9.47 -14.02 13.19
CA ASP A 403 -9.48 -14.15 14.65
C ASP A 403 -10.60 -15.08 15.14
N TYR A 404 -11.80 -14.93 14.57
CA TYR A 404 -12.99 -15.72 14.91
C TYR A 404 -13.13 -17.03 14.11
N LEU A 405 -12.49 -17.15 12.95
CA LEU A 405 -12.60 -18.33 12.10
C LEU A 405 -11.54 -19.39 12.41
N THR A 406 -10.28 -18.98 12.52
CA THR A 406 -9.13 -19.90 12.64
C THR A 406 -8.19 -19.56 13.80
N SER A 407 -8.28 -18.35 14.35
CA SER A 407 -7.34 -17.80 15.32
C SER A 407 -5.88 -17.99 14.88
N GLY A 408 -5.60 -17.79 13.58
CA GLY A 408 -4.27 -17.87 13.00
C GLY A 408 -3.78 -19.30 12.66
N GLY A 409 -4.57 -20.34 12.98
CA GLY A 409 -4.23 -21.74 12.73
C GLY A 409 -4.68 -22.31 11.37
N PRO A 410 -4.35 -23.58 11.09
CA PRO A 410 -3.36 -24.40 11.82
C PRO A 410 -1.92 -23.98 11.47
N ALA A 411 -0.99 -24.25 12.39
CA ALA A 411 0.45 -24.02 12.21
C ALA A 411 0.84 -22.60 11.70
N GLY A 412 0.11 -21.56 12.12
CA GLY A 412 0.38 -20.18 11.72
C GLY A 412 -0.03 -19.83 10.28
N GLN A 413 -0.66 -20.74 9.54
CA GLN A 413 -0.85 -20.60 8.10
C GLN A 413 -2.06 -19.75 7.70
N THR A 414 -2.77 -19.19 8.69
CA THR A 414 -3.73 -18.11 8.49
C THR A 414 -3.33 -16.86 9.26
N SER A 415 -2.14 -16.83 9.88
CA SER A 415 -1.63 -15.68 10.62
C SER A 415 -1.13 -14.60 9.66
N VAL A 416 -2.00 -13.65 9.32
CA VAL A 416 -1.65 -12.48 8.51
C VAL A 416 -0.93 -11.42 9.35
N ALA A 417 -0.23 -10.49 8.69
CA ALA A 417 0.61 -9.49 9.35
C ALA A 417 -0.15 -8.65 10.40
N MET A 418 -1.39 -8.24 10.11
CA MET A 418 -2.19 -7.50 11.10
C MET A 418 -2.60 -8.38 12.29
N TYR A 419 -2.86 -9.66 12.07
CA TYR A 419 -3.15 -10.61 13.15
C TYR A 419 -1.93 -10.77 14.07
N GLU A 420 -0.74 -10.94 13.47
CA GLU A 420 0.54 -11.03 14.20
C GLU A 420 0.85 -9.76 15.03
N VAL A 421 0.58 -8.58 14.48
CA VAL A 421 0.71 -7.30 15.19
C VAL A 421 -0.13 -7.29 16.46
N ILE A 422 -1.40 -7.70 16.36
CA ILE A 422 -2.32 -7.74 17.50
C ILE A 422 -1.91 -8.80 18.50
N GLN A 423 -1.53 -10.00 18.04
CA GLN A 423 -1.05 -11.10 18.89
C GLN A 423 0.20 -10.70 19.68
N THR A 424 1.16 -10.03 19.04
CA THR A 424 2.37 -9.54 19.70
C THR A 424 2.07 -8.43 20.71
N ALA A 425 1.22 -7.47 20.34
CA ALA A 425 0.94 -6.28 21.15
C ALA A 425 0.11 -6.58 22.40
N ILE A 426 -0.96 -7.36 22.25
CA ILE A 426 -1.98 -7.54 23.29
C ILE A 426 -1.75 -8.86 24.05
N PRO A 427 -1.97 -10.07 23.48
CA PRO A 427 -1.64 -11.34 24.15
C PRO A 427 -0.16 -11.49 24.53
N GLY A 428 0.76 -11.15 23.62
CA GLY A 428 2.21 -11.14 23.86
C GLY A 428 2.66 -10.01 24.79
N ARG A 429 1.78 -9.06 25.10
CA ARG A 429 1.99 -7.90 25.96
C ARG A 429 3.17 -7.03 25.55
N ASP A 430 3.66 -7.09 24.32
CA ASP A 430 4.75 -6.27 23.81
C ASP A 430 4.23 -5.20 22.85
N LEU A 431 3.75 -4.11 23.43
CA LEU A 431 3.21 -2.97 22.68
C LEU A 431 4.29 -2.28 21.83
N GLY A 432 5.55 -2.32 22.26
CA GLY A 432 6.66 -1.72 21.54
C GLY A 432 6.95 -2.44 20.23
N ARG A 433 7.08 -3.76 20.31
CA ARG A 433 7.28 -4.62 19.14
C ARG A 433 6.07 -4.62 18.21
N GLY A 434 4.85 -4.69 18.76
CA GLY A 434 3.62 -4.56 17.95
C GLY A 434 3.50 -3.21 17.25
N ALA A 435 3.87 -2.11 17.91
CA ALA A 435 3.91 -0.79 17.29
C ALA A 435 4.93 -0.74 16.12
N ALA A 436 6.12 -1.32 16.29
CA ALA A 436 7.12 -1.42 15.22
C ALA A 436 6.61 -2.23 14.02
N GLN A 437 6.02 -3.41 14.25
CA GLN A 437 5.41 -4.22 13.19
C GLN A 437 4.28 -3.47 12.48
N SER A 438 3.44 -2.70 13.20
CA SER A 438 2.36 -1.91 12.59
C SER A 438 2.88 -0.82 11.64
N LEU A 439 4.00 -0.17 11.98
CA LEU A 439 4.63 0.85 11.14
C LEU A 439 5.30 0.24 9.91
N VAL A 440 5.92 -0.93 10.06
CA VAL A 440 6.43 -1.72 8.95
C VAL A 440 5.31 -2.08 7.98
N LEU A 441 4.19 -2.61 8.49
CA LEU A 441 3.02 -2.96 7.69
C LEU A 441 2.45 -1.74 6.96
N PHE A 442 2.25 -0.63 7.69
CA PHE A 442 1.76 0.63 7.12
C PHE A 442 2.68 1.16 6.01
N GLY A 443 3.99 1.21 6.25
CA GLY A 443 4.98 1.63 5.26
C GLY A 443 4.98 0.72 4.04
N GLY A 444 4.86 -0.59 4.24
CA GLY A 444 4.76 -1.59 3.17
C GLY A 444 3.52 -1.38 2.29
N VAL A 445 2.36 -1.15 2.90
CA VAL A 445 1.11 -0.87 2.16
C VAL A 445 1.22 0.44 1.40
N VAL A 446 1.72 1.52 2.01
CA VAL A 446 1.92 2.81 1.32
C VAL A 446 2.86 2.66 0.12
N ALA A 447 3.97 1.94 0.28
CA ALA A 447 4.90 1.67 -0.82
C ALA A 447 4.22 0.90 -1.96
N LEU A 448 3.44 -0.13 -1.62
CA LEU A 448 2.68 -0.93 -2.57
C LEU A 448 1.61 -0.08 -3.30
N THR A 449 0.88 0.77 -2.58
CA THR A 449 -0.11 1.69 -3.15
C THR A 449 0.55 2.70 -4.10
N ILE A 450 1.67 3.32 -3.70
CA ILE A 450 2.42 4.24 -4.57
C ILE A 450 2.89 3.52 -5.84
N TRP A 451 3.39 2.29 -5.71
CA TRP A 451 3.78 1.46 -6.85
C TRP A 451 2.59 1.18 -7.77
N GLN A 452 1.44 0.81 -7.20
CA GLN A 452 0.21 0.54 -7.93
C GLN A 452 -0.28 1.77 -8.73
N PHE A 453 -0.32 2.95 -8.10
CA PHE A 453 -0.70 4.20 -8.77
C PHE A 453 0.26 4.55 -9.92
N ARG A 454 1.57 4.34 -9.74
CA ARG A 454 2.55 4.61 -10.80
C ARG A 454 2.49 3.61 -11.96
N SER A 455 2.22 2.34 -11.68
CA SER A 455 2.17 1.28 -12.69
C SER A 455 0.87 1.29 -13.49
N THR A 456 -0.26 1.52 -12.82
CA THR A 456 -1.61 1.38 -13.38
C THR A 456 -2.25 2.71 -13.75
N GLY A 457 -1.95 3.81 -13.05
CA GLY A 457 -2.53 5.14 -13.33
C GLY A 457 -2.21 5.72 -14.73
N ARG A 458 -1.23 5.14 -15.45
CA ARG A 458 -0.92 5.51 -16.85
C ARG A 458 -1.69 4.69 -17.90
N ARG A 459 -2.50 3.70 -17.49
CA ARG A 459 -3.21 2.75 -18.37
C ARG A 459 -4.74 2.92 -18.32
N VAL A 460 -5.21 3.87 -17.52
CA VAL A 460 -6.63 4.16 -17.37
C VAL A 460 -7.02 5.13 -18.49
N SER A 461 -7.73 4.62 -19.50
CA SER A 461 -8.35 5.47 -20.50
C SER A 461 -9.58 6.07 -19.86
N TYR A 462 -9.50 7.34 -19.48
CA TYR A 462 -10.70 8.14 -19.27
C TYR A 462 -11.26 8.36 -20.67
N GLY A 463 -12.32 7.62 -21.00
CA GLY A 463 -12.97 7.66 -22.31
C GLY A 463 -13.41 9.06 -22.70
#